data_AF-A0A8S2XDG4-F1
#
_entry.id   AF-A0A8S2XDG4-F1
#
_cell.length_a   1.000
_cell.length_b   1.000
_cell.length_c   1.000
_cell.angle_alpha   90.00
_cell.angle_beta   90.00
_cell.angle_gamma   90.00
#
_symmetry.space_group_name_H-M   'P 1'
#
loop_
_entity.id
_entity.type
_entity.pdbx_description
1 polymer ?
#
loop_
_entity_poly.entity_id
_entity_poly.type
_entity_poly.pdbx_seq_one_letter_code
_entity_poly.pdbx_strand_id
1 'polypeptide(L)'
;EHRPLEYRNFGRQALGENFIAVFKKELTADRMIRKWLKEGRVYRFGHDGGRETNNFTQLVWHASREIGVGRARSADGNWWYGVVVFDPPGNIPNQYAQHVTLPRT
;
A
#
# COMPACT_ATOMS: atom_id res chain seq x y z
N GLU A 1 -6.74 -17.98 -16.32
CA GLU A 1 -5.89 -18.38 -15.19
C GLU A 1 -4.99 -17.21 -14.79
N HIS A 2 -5.17 -16.64 -13.61
CA HIS A 2 -4.26 -15.62 -13.07
C HIS A 2 -3.25 -16.32 -12.17
N ARG A 3 -1.97 -16.35 -12.58
CA ARG A 3 -0.85 -16.82 -11.75
C ARG A 3 -0.46 -15.72 -10.74
N PRO A 4 -0.69 -15.89 -9.43
CA PRO A 4 -0.54 -14.80 -8.46
C PRO A 4 0.91 -14.37 -8.15
N LEU A 5 1.92 -15.13 -8.58
CA LEU A 5 3.31 -14.96 -8.14
C LEU A 5 4.20 -14.22 -9.14
N GLU A 6 3.83 -14.16 -10.42
CA GLU A 6 4.70 -13.59 -11.46
C GLU A 6 4.70 -12.05 -11.44
N TYR A 7 3.59 -11.41 -11.05
CA TYR A 7 3.49 -9.93 -10.98
C TYR A 7 4.22 -9.31 -9.80
N ARG A 8 4.55 -10.11 -8.77
CA ARG A 8 5.31 -9.61 -7.61
C ARG A 8 6.78 -9.40 -7.92
N ASN A 9 7.27 -9.92 -9.06
CA ASN A 9 8.66 -9.87 -9.47
C ASN A 9 8.81 -9.10 -10.79
N PHE A 10 8.83 -7.77 -10.73
CA PHE A 10 9.25 -6.97 -11.89
C PHE A 10 10.78 -7.04 -11.97
N GLY A 11 11.35 -7.60 -13.04
CA GLY A 11 12.80 -7.60 -13.26
C GLY A 11 13.65 -8.32 -12.18
N ARG A 12 13.08 -9.25 -11.40
CA ARG A 12 13.68 -9.98 -10.25
C ARG A 12 13.61 -9.28 -8.87
N GLN A 13 12.92 -8.15 -8.74
CA GLN A 13 12.76 -7.45 -7.45
C GLN A 13 11.32 -7.56 -6.93
N ALA A 14 11.17 -7.82 -5.63
CA ALA A 14 9.87 -7.81 -4.96
C ALA A 14 9.37 -6.36 -4.83
N LEU A 15 8.14 -6.10 -5.26
CA LEU A 15 7.49 -4.80 -5.11
C LEU A 15 6.76 -4.68 -3.77
N GLY A 16 6.64 -3.46 -3.26
CA GLY A 16 5.71 -3.15 -2.18
C GLY A 16 4.28 -3.19 -2.70
N GLU A 17 3.30 -3.55 -1.87
CA GLU A 17 1.90 -3.70 -2.30
C GLU A 17 0.95 -3.24 -1.20
N ASN A 18 0.02 -2.35 -1.57
CA ASN A 18 -1.19 -2.10 -0.78
C ASN A 18 -2.41 -2.61 -1.57
N PHE A 19 -3.36 -3.24 -0.88
CA PHE A 19 -4.57 -3.81 -1.46
C PHE A 19 -5.83 -3.34 -0.74
N ILE A 20 -6.90 -3.09 -1.49
CA ILE A 20 -8.22 -2.80 -0.94
C ILE A 20 -9.32 -3.46 -1.76
N ALA A 21 -10.35 -3.97 -1.07
CA ALA A 21 -11.60 -4.40 -1.67
C ALA A 21 -12.77 -3.67 -1.00
N VAL A 22 -13.72 -3.16 -1.79
CA VAL A 22 -14.92 -2.49 -1.28
C VAL A 22 -16.19 -3.03 -1.96
N PHE A 23 -17.23 -3.25 -1.17
CA PHE A 23 -18.52 -3.79 -1.63
C PHE A 23 -19.55 -2.67 -1.84
N LYS A 24 -20.24 -2.70 -2.98
CA LYS A 24 -21.34 -1.80 -3.41
C LYS A 24 -21.07 -0.30 -3.20
N LYS A 25 -19.80 0.08 -3.19
CA LYS A 25 -19.37 1.48 -3.12
C LYS A 25 -18.28 1.69 -4.14
N GLU A 26 -18.32 2.81 -4.85
CA GLU A 26 -17.25 3.16 -5.76
C GLU A 26 -15.91 3.30 -5.00
N LEU A 27 -14.85 2.74 -5.60
CA LEU A 27 -13.50 2.87 -5.10
C LEU A 27 -12.78 4.00 -5.84
N THR A 28 -12.76 5.21 -5.29
CA THR A 28 -11.91 6.28 -5.84
C THR A 28 -10.49 6.18 -5.31
N ALA A 29 -9.52 6.75 -6.03
CA ALA A 29 -8.14 6.88 -5.54
C ALA A 29 -8.10 7.59 -4.18
N ASP A 30 -8.88 8.66 -4.08
CA ASP A 30 -9.06 9.41 -2.84
C ASP A 30 -9.53 8.55 -1.65
N ARG A 31 -10.55 7.71 -1.85
CA ARG A 31 -11.04 6.80 -0.81
C ARG A 31 -9.97 5.80 -0.38
N MET A 32 -9.22 5.26 -1.35
CA MET A 32 -8.14 4.32 -1.11
C MET A 32 -7.03 4.96 -0.27
N ILE A 33 -6.52 6.12 -0.68
CA ILE A 33 -5.46 6.84 0.04
C ILE A 33 -5.93 7.28 1.42
N ARG A 34 -7.12 7.86 1.56
CA ARG A 34 -7.63 8.27 2.89
C ARG A 34 -7.84 7.09 3.84
N LYS A 35 -8.22 5.91 3.34
CA LYS A 35 -8.40 4.71 4.17
C LYS A 35 -7.06 4.27 4.77
N TRP A 36 -6.00 4.25 3.97
CA TRP A 36 -4.67 3.86 4.41
C TRP A 36 -3.99 4.94 5.26
N LEU A 37 -4.10 6.23 4.91
CA LEU A 37 -3.55 7.33 5.74
C LEU A 37 -4.12 7.35 7.16
N LYS A 38 -5.36 6.91 7.37
CA LYS A 38 -5.97 6.82 8.72
C LYS A 38 -5.25 5.85 9.65
N GLU A 39 -4.54 4.86 9.11
CA GLU A 39 -3.75 3.92 9.91
C GLU A 39 -2.59 4.64 10.64
N GLY A 40 -2.08 5.73 10.08
CA GLY A 40 -1.04 6.56 10.71
C GLY A 40 -1.43 7.13 12.08
N ARG A 41 -2.72 7.15 12.43
CA ARG A 41 -3.21 7.58 13.75
C ARG A 41 -2.77 6.67 14.89
N VAL A 42 -2.54 5.39 14.60
CA VAL A 42 -2.09 4.40 15.60
C VAL A 42 -0.63 3.98 15.40
N TYR A 43 0.04 4.55 14.40
CA TYR A 43 1.46 4.30 14.16
C TYR A 43 2.35 4.98 15.20
N ARG A 44 3.34 4.23 15.70
CA ARG A 44 4.33 4.71 16.65
C ARG A 44 5.64 5.00 15.92
N PHE A 45 5.94 6.27 15.68
CA PHE A 45 7.19 6.69 15.05
C PHE A 45 8.41 6.20 15.83
N GLY A 46 9.49 5.87 15.12
CA GLY A 46 10.71 5.30 15.71
C GLY A 46 10.65 3.79 15.97
N HIS A 47 9.51 3.14 15.72
CA HIS A 47 9.35 1.69 15.83
C HIS A 47 8.94 1.07 14.49
N ASP A 48 9.10 -0.25 14.39
CA ASP A 48 8.60 -1.00 13.24
C ASP A 48 7.07 -0.95 13.16
N GLY A 49 6.56 -0.96 11.92
CA GLY A 49 5.15 -1.06 11.63
C GLY A 49 4.57 -2.43 11.94
N GLY A 50 3.24 -2.49 12.01
CA GLY A 50 2.50 -3.73 12.23
C GLY A 50 1.39 -3.90 11.20
N ARG A 51 0.62 -4.98 11.33
CA ARG A 51 -0.51 -5.28 10.43
C ARG A 51 -1.51 -4.12 10.31
N GLU A 52 -1.73 -3.36 11.37
CA GLU A 52 -2.68 -2.25 11.39
C GLU A 52 -2.19 -0.98 10.71
N THR A 53 -0.87 -0.86 10.49
CA THR A 53 -0.21 0.33 9.95
C THR A 53 0.52 0.09 8.63
N ASN A 54 0.46 -1.16 8.13
CA ASN A 54 1.24 -1.63 6.99
C ASN A 54 0.99 -0.82 5.71
N ASN A 55 -0.28 -0.45 5.43
CA ASN A 55 -0.57 0.33 4.23
C ASN A 55 -0.08 1.77 4.39
N PHE A 56 -0.25 2.36 5.58
CA PHE A 56 0.28 3.69 5.89
C PHE A 56 1.79 3.74 5.74
N THR A 57 2.53 2.82 6.36
CA THR A 57 4.00 2.83 6.34
C THR A 57 4.55 2.62 4.93
N GLN A 58 3.89 1.81 4.10
CA GLN A 58 4.24 1.68 2.69
C GLN A 58 3.98 2.97 1.89
N LEU A 59 2.85 3.65 2.16
CA LEU A 59 2.50 4.90 1.44
C LEU A 59 3.50 6.02 1.68
N VAL A 60 4.01 6.14 2.91
CA VAL A 60 4.91 7.23 3.30
C VAL A 60 6.38 6.81 3.32
N TRP A 61 6.70 5.63 2.79
CA TRP A 61 8.05 5.09 2.79
C TRP A 61 8.98 5.95 1.95
N HIS A 62 9.89 6.70 2.59
CA HIS A 62 10.74 7.68 1.91
C HIS A 62 11.58 7.12 0.74
N ALA A 63 11.97 5.85 0.80
CA ALA A 63 12.79 5.24 -0.26
C ALA A 63 12.00 4.78 -1.49
N SER A 64 10.69 4.59 -1.41
CA SER A 64 9.88 4.24 -2.58
C SER A 64 9.83 5.44 -3.53
N ARG A 65 10.10 5.22 -4.82
CA ARG A 65 10.26 6.26 -5.84
C ARG A 65 9.19 6.20 -6.92
N GLU A 66 8.74 5.01 -7.25
CA GLU A 66 7.78 4.78 -8.31
C GLU A 66 6.56 4.05 -7.74
N ILE A 67 5.40 4.36 -8.32
CA ILE A 67 4.16 3.67 -8.00
C ILE A 67 3.41 3.26 -9.26
N GLY A 68 2.80 2.09 -9.20
CA GLY A 68 1.80 1.64 -10.17
C GLY A 68 0.44 1.51 -9.49
N VAL A 69 -0.63 1.98 -10.13
CA VAL A 69 -1.97 1.95 -9.55
C VAL A 69 -2.93 1.23 -10.49
N GLY A 70 -3.67 0.26 -9.96
CA GLY A 70 -4.68 -0.50 -10.68
C GLY A 70 -6.01 -0.53 -9.94
N ARG A 71 -7.12 -0.48 -10.68
CA ARG A 71 -8.47 -0.66 -10.14
C ARG A 71 -9.31 -1.53 -11.08
N ALA A 72 -10.04 -2.48 -10.52
CA ALA A 72 -10.95 -3.35 -11.26
C ALA A 72 -12.32 -3.47 -10.55
N ARG A 73 -13.36 -3.76 -11.31
CA ARG A 73 -14.70 -4.07 -10.81
C ARG A 73 -15.01 -5.54 -11.08
N SER A 74 -15.64 -6.24 -10.14
CA SER A 74 -16.08 -7.63 -10.36
C SER A 74 -17.14 -7.72 -11.46
N ALA A 75 -17.26 -8.90 -12.07
CA ALA A 75 -18.21 -9.15 -13.15
C ALA A 75 -19.67 -8.90 -12.74
N ASP A 76 -20.03 -9.22 -11.49
CA ASP A 76 -21.36 -8.93 -10.92
C ASP A 76 -21.56 -7.45 -10.53
N GLY A 77 -20.53 -6.63 -10.70
CA GLY A 77 -20.54 -5.20 -10.39
C GLY A 77 -20.56 -4.85 -8.90
N ASN A 78 -20.50 -5.83 -8.00
CA ASN A 78 -20.66 -5.61 -6.56
C ASN A 78 -19.36 -5.25 -5.85
N TRP A 79 -18.21 -5.66 -6.36
CA TRP A 79 -16.91 -5.42 -5.75
C TRP A 79 -16.06 -4.49 -6.60
N TRP A 80 -15.32 -3.64 -5.92
CA TRP A 80 -14.17 -2.94 -6.48
C TRP A 80 -12.91 -3.40 -5.78
N TYR A 81 -11.85 -3.58 -6.56
CA TYR A 81 -10.51 -3.93 -6.09
C TYR A 81 -9.55 -2.82 -6.50
N GLY A 82 -8.67 -2.42 -5.59
CA GLY A 82 -7.60 -1.46 -5.84
C GLY A 82 -6.27 -2.02 -5.37
N VAL A 83 -5.23 -1.79 -6.17
CA VAL A 83 -3.85 -2.15 -5.86
C VAL A 83 -2.98 -0.94 -6.10
N VAL A 84 -2.05 -0.69 -5.19
CA VAL A 84 -0.90 0.17 -5.43
C VAL A 84 0.36 -0.65 -5.22
N VAL A 85 1.22 -0.67 -6.23
CA VAL A 85 2.56 -1.25 -6.15
C VAL A 85 3.61 -0.16 -6.00
N PHE A 86 4.70 -0.44 -5.29
CA PHE A 86 5.74 0.52 -4.95
C PHE A 86 7.13 -0.04 -5.27
N ASP A 87 7.99 0.77 -5.88
CA ASP A 87 9.40 0.43 -6.14
C ASP A 87 10.34 1.56 -5.71
N PRO A 88 11.40 1.29 -4.92
CA PRO A 88 11.64 0.09 -4.11
C PRO A 88 10.51 -0.25 -3.12
N PRO A 89 10.40 -1.52 -2.67
CA PRO A 89 9.42 -1.91 -1.65
C PRO A 89 9.69 -1.21 -0.31
N GLY A 90 8.61 -0.89 0.40
CA GLY A 90 8.67 -0.42 1.77
C GLY A 90 8.50 -1.54 2.79
N ASN A 91 8.23 -1.16 4.04
CA ASN A 91 7.91 -2.10 5.12
C ASN A 91 9.01 -3.12 5.44
N ILE A 92 10.27 -2.76 5.19
CA ILE A 92 11.42 -3.62 5.46
C ILE A 92 11.70 -3.61 6.98
N PRO A 93 11.76 -4.77 7.64
CA PRO A 93 12.06 -4.85 9.07
C PRO A 93 13.34 -4.13 9.46
N ASN A 94 13.32 -3.47 10.63
CA ASN A 94 14.42 -2.66 11.17
C ASN A 94 14.78 -1.41 10.35
N GLN A 95 13.98 -1.03 9.34
CA GLN A 95 14.21 0.15 8.51
C GLN A 95 13.10 1.23 8.65
N TYR A 96 12.15 1.05 9.55
CA TYR A 96 11.00 1.96 9.65
C TYR A 96 11.38 3.34 10.17
N ALA A 97 12.24 3.43 11.19
CA ALA A 97 12.61 4.70 11.81
C ALA A 97 13.26 5.69 10.83
N GLN A 98 13.98 5.17 9.81
CA GLN A 98 14.64 5.96 8.77
C GLN A 98 13.71 6.33 7.59
N HIS A 99 12.60 5.61 7.39
CA HIS A 99 11.74 5.78 6.22
C HIS A 99 10.33 6.28 6.52
N VAL A 100 9.87 6.17 7.76
CA VAL A 100 8.57 6.64 8.22
C VAL A 100 8.80 7.65 9.34
N THR A 101 9.05 8.89 8.95
CA THR A 101 9.34 9.99 9.88
C THR A 101 8.11 10.85 10.14
N LEU A 102 8.15 11.62 11.22
CA LEU A 102 7.12 12.63 11.49
C LEU A 102 6.94 13.56 10.27
N PRO A 103 5.70 13.99 9.96
CA PRO A 103 5.46 15.01 8.96
C PRO A 103 6.27 16.26 9.31
N ARG A 104 6.92 16.86 8.31
CA ARG A 104 7.52 18.18 8.48
C ARG A 104 6.37 19.19 8.56
N THR A 105 6.27 19.88 9.68
CA THR A 105 5.36 21.03 9.89
C THR A 105 5.90 22.29 9.24
#